data_AF-A0A7S3Z3B5-F1
#
_entry.id   AF-A0A7S3Z3B5-F1
#
_cell.length_a   1.000
_cell.length_b   1.000
_cell.length_c   1.000
_cell.angle_alpha   90.00
_cell.angle_beta   90.00
_cell.angle_gamma   90.00
#
_symmetry.space_group_name_H-M   'P 1'
#
loop_
_entity.id
_entity.type
_entity.pdbx_description
1 polymer ?
#
loop_
_entity_poly.entity_id
_entity_poly.type
_entity_poly.pdbx_seq_one_letter_code
_entity_poly.pdbx_strand_id
1 'polypeptide(L)'
;MWSKRLPSALARHGSARCSPHRPLPPPSRQAKMRMISAAAAAAAARVTPAAPRGRPSPRLLFLFRHARSRPSPFFLRGGGAGGLRCLSTASPSISGKNGAPGAGVEAKEEEMTRDEEEAAQREASASRAMAWWLFGCAGMVFGMVALGGITRLTGSGLSMVEWKPTGILPPLTEEGWMDEFAKYQRFPEYQKHKDDLSLSEFKWIWYMEWGHRMAGRVTGIAFALPLGYFAMRGVISRRLAPRLAGLLLLGGGQGLIGWWMVKSGLDDKERYGEEGRVSPYRLATHLSMAFILYTGLVNTGMGLSTRAKVLADPSRFVETAKLLNHVPLRLKGAAMGVASLVGLTAFSGAFVAGNHAGMVYDEFPTMGGQWIPDDLVNPYIQPLWKNVFEHDTMVQWNHRVLAMTTLASVTALYAASRRVPLPPNARLAANAMLAMSGVQVSLGISTLLLHVPVPLASAHQMGSLTLLTLSLWFVHTLLPLPLKVAASSAGAAAAAARTTGSVASVAAIAAAATTAPTTCGDDGDDQDDDDLDDAGCS
;
A
#
# COMPACT_ATOMS: atom_id res chain seq x y z
N MET A 1 -83.18 23.10 33.03
CA MET A 1 -84.43 22.40 33.39
C MET A 1 -84.31 20.96 32.88
N TRP A 2 -84.19 20.00 33.80
CA TRP A 2 -84.51 18.55 33.68
C TRP A 2 -83.74 17.71 32.64
N SER A 3 -82.85 16.75 32.98
CA SER A 3 -83.00 15.52 33.80
C SER A 3 -84.00 14.51 33.24
N LYS A 4 -83.50 13.31 32.88
CA LYS A 4 -84.05 11.94 33.08
C LYS A 4 -83.37 10.95 32.11
N ARG A 5 -83.19 9.65 32.35
CA ARG A 5 -83.06 8.75 33.51
C ARG A 5 -82.69 7.37 32.91
N LEU A 6 -81.84 6.63 33.61
CA LEU A 6 -81.50 5.19 33.49
C LEU A 6 -82.72 4.23 33.38
N PRO A 7 -82.52 2.95 32.98
CA PRO A 7 -82.28 1.90 33.99
C PRO A 7 -81.21 0.85 33.65
N SER A 8 -80.67 0.32 34.74
CA SER A 8 -79.63 -0.69 34.93
C SER A 8 -80.14 -2.14 34.97
N ALA A 9 -79.34 -3.10 34.52
CA ALA A 9 -79.42 -4.50 34.97
C ALA A 9 -78.03 -5.19 35.01
N LEU A 10 -77.80 -5.90 36.13
CA LEU A 10 -76.65 -6.69 36.59
C LEU A 10 -76.09 -7.70 35.55
N ALA A 11 -74.82 -8.15 35.57
CA ALA A 11 -74.16 -8.87 36.66
C ALA A 11 -72.62 -9.09 36.48
N ARG A 12 -71.90 -8.99 37.62
CA ARG A 12 -70.72 -9.75 38.12
C ARG A 12 -69.58 -10.16 37.17
N HIS A 13 -68.37 -9.64 37.41
CA HIS A 13 -67.20 -10.39 37.91
C HIS A 13 -65.91 -9.53 38.01
N GLY A 14 -65.16 -9.71 39.10
CA GLY A 14 -63.68 -9.78 39.07
C GLY A 14 -62.88 -8.46 39.12
N SER A 15 -62.25 -8.22 40.27
CA SER A 15 -61.26 -7.18 40.55
C SER A 15 -59.90 -7.40 39.86
N ALA A 16 -59.34 -6.38 39.22
CA ALA A 16 -57.90 -6.09 39.19
C ALA A 16 -57.65 -4.65 38.67
N ARG A 17 -57.00 -3.81 39.49
CA ARG A 17 -56.52 -2.48 39.08
C ARG A 17 -55.11 -2.63 38.50
N CYS A 18 -54.87 -2.12 37.30
CA CYS A 18 -53.52 -1.91 36.76
C CYS A 18 -53.09 -0.45 36.97
N SER A 19 -51.92 -0.25 37.60
CA SER A 19 -51.19 1.02 37.65
C SER A 19 -50.34 1.22 36.38
N PRO A 20 -50.06 2.46 35.96
CA PRO A 20 -49.22 2.73 34.80
C PRO A 20 -47.72 2.61 35.14
N HIS A 21 -46.99 1.82 34.34
CA HIS A 21 -45.54 1.62 34.45
C HIS A 21 -44.76 2.89 34.06
N ARG A 22 -43.82 3.32 34.92
CA ARG A 22 -42.76 4.27 34.57
C ARG A 22 -41.70 3.58 33.69
N PRO A 23 -41.13 4.26 32.67
CA PRO A 23 -39.99 3.75 31.91
C PRO A 23 -38.69 3.79 32.74
N LEU A 24 -37.84 2.77 32.54
CA LEU A 24 -36.54 2.63 33.21
C LEU A 24 -35.50 3.63 32.66
N PRO A 25 -34.58 4.14 33.51
CA PRO A 25 -33.53 5.05 33.06
C PRO A 25 -32.43 4.31 32.27
N PRO A 26 -31.71 5.01 31.37
CA PRO A 26 -30.67 4.42 30.53
C PRO A 26 -29.44 3.97 31.35
N PRO A 27 -28.72 2.91 30.91
CA PRO A 27 -27.60 2.35 31.65
C PRO A 27 -26.36 3.26 31.66
N SER A 28 -25.65 3.25 32.78
CA SER A 28 -24.45 4.05 33.01
C SER A 28 -23.28 3.65 32.09
N ARG A 29 -22.36 4.59 31.89
CA ARG A 29 -21.19 4.47 30.99
C ARG A 29 -20.33 3.22 31.28
N GLN A 30 -20.25 2.78 32.53
CA GLN A 30 -19.53 1.57 32.94
C GLN A 30 -20.24 0.27 32.50
N ALA A 31 -21.57 0.25 32.48
CA ALA A 31 -22.34 -0.90 32.00
C ALA A 31 -22.18 -1.09 30.48
N LYS A 32 -22.09 0.01 29.72
CA LYS A 32 -21.79 -0.02 28.28
C LYS A 32 -20.39 -0.58 27.98
N MET A 33 -19.36 -0.19 28.75
CA MET A 33 -18.00 -0.73 28.58
C MET A 33 -17.89 -2.23 28.91
N ARG A 34 -18.62 -2.73 29.93
CA ARG A 34 -18.63 -4.16 30.28
C ARG A 34 -19.29 -5.03 29.21
N MET A 35 -20.34 -4.55 28.55
CA MET A 35 -20.96 -5.29 27.42
C MET A 35 -20.03 -5.39 26.20
N ILE A 36 -19.28 -4.34 25.89
CA ILE A 36 -18.31 -4.32 24.78
C ILE A 36 -17.18 -5.34 25.03
N SER A 37 -16.68 -5.42 26.27
CA SER A 37 -15.63 -6.38 26.64
C SER A 37 -16.11 -7.83 26.60
N ALA A 38 -17.37 -8.09 26.96
CA ALA A 38 -17.95 -9.44 26.93
C ALA A 38 -18.19 -9.94 25.50
N ALA A 39 -18.60 -9.07 24.58
CA ALA A 39 -18.77 -9.40 23.17
C ALA A 39 -17.44 -9.74 22.47
N ALA A 40 -16.36 -9.02 22.80
CA ALA A 40 -15.02 -9.27 22.27
C ALA A 40 -14.44 -10.63 22.75
N ALA A 41 -14.70 -11.00 24.01
CA ALA A 41 -14.25 -12.29 24.56
C ALA A 41 -15.01 -13.49 23.97
N ALA A 42 -16.31 -13.35 23.69
CA ALA A 42 -17.12 -14.40 23.09
C ALA A 42 -16.73 -14.70 21.62
N ALA A 43 -16.22 -13.70 20.89
CA ALA A 43 -15.73 -13.86 19.52
C ALA A 43 -14.37 -14.61 19.46
N ALA A 44 -13.55 -14.53 20.51
CA ALA A 44 -12.24 -15.20 20.55
C ALA A 44 -12.32 -16.71 20.87
N ALA A 45 -13.42 -17.18 21.46
CA ALA A 45 -13.54 -18.55 21.98
C ALA A 45 -14.06 -19.61 20.97
N ARG A 46 -14.37 -19.25 19.72
CA ARG A 46 -14.97 -20.17 18.73
C ARG A 46 -14.09 -20.53 17.54
N VAL A 47 -12.79 -20.74 17.75
CA VAL A 47 -11.88 -21.29 16.74
C VAL A 47 -11.22 -22.56 17.27
N THR A 48 -11.87 -23.70 17.05
CA THR A 48 -11.25 -25.04 17.09
C THR A 48 -11.66 -25.82 15.85
N PRO A 49 -10.74 -26.46 15.11
CA PRO A 49 -11.08 -27.11 13.84
C PRO A 49 -11.52 -28.56 14.06
N ALA A 50 -12.68 -28.93 13.52
CA ALA A 50 -13.06 -30.33 13.32
C ALA A 50 -12.77 -30.75 11.87
N ALA A 51 -11.99 -31.81 11.70
CA ALA A 51 -11.73 -32.45 10.41
C ALA A 51 -12.91 -33.35 9.98
N PRO A 52 -13.05 -33.63 8.67
CA PRO A 52 -13.27 -35.02 8.32
C PRO A 52 -12.42 -35.52 7.14
N ARG A 53 -12.08 -36.80 7.24
CA ARG A 53 -11.48 -37.66 6.21
C ARG A 53 -12.56 -38.08 5.20
N GLY A 54 -12.20 -38.12 3.92
CA GLY A 54 -12.99 -38.77 2.86
C GLY A 54 -12.36 -38.53 1.49
N ARG A 55 -11.84 -39.60 0.87
CA ARG A 55 -11.27 -39.62 -0.50
C ARG A 55 -12.29 -40.18 -1.52
N PRO A 56 -12.07 -40.01 -2.84
CA PRO A 56 -13.09 -39.53 -3.76
C PRO A 56 -13.49 -40.55 -4.86
N SER A 57 -14.48 -40.21 -5.67
CA SER A 57 -14.75 -40.83 -6.99
C SER A 57 -15.60 -39.86 -7.88
N PRO A 58 -15.71 -40.05 -9.21
CA PRO A 58 -15.24 -39.02 -10.15
C PRO A 58 -16.23 -38.60 -11.27
N ARG A 59 -15.81 -37.59 -12.05
CA ARG A 59 -16.23 -37.22 -13.42
C ARG A 59 -17.64 -36.63 -13.62
N LEU A 60 -17.67 -35.37 -14.07
CA LEU A 60 -18.32 -35.04 -15.34
C LEU A 60 -17.56 -33.88 -16.03
N LEU A 61 -16.92 -34.20 -17.15
CA LEU A 61 -16.50 -33.26 -18.19
C LEU A 61 -17.73 -32.81 -18.97
N PHE A 62 -17.81 -31.56 -19.41
CA PHE A 62 -18.06 -31.25 -20.82
C PHE A 62 -17.69 -29.79 -21.18
N LEU A 63 -16.73 -29.70 -22.11
CA LEU A 63 -16.48 -28.74 -23.19
C LEU A 63 -16.80 -27.24 -23.03
N PHE A 64 -15.76 -26.41 -23.12
CA PHE A 64 -15.66 -25.40 -24.19
C PHE A 64 -14.20 -25.26 -24.66
N ARG A 65 -14.00 -25.41 -25.97
CA ARG A 65 -12.71 -25.40 -26.67
C ARG A 65 -12.61 -24.15 -27.54
N HIS A 66 -11.51 -23.42 -27.35
CA HIS A 66 -10.78 -22.52 -28.28
C HIS A 66 -11.39 -21.18 -28.72
N ALA A 67 -10.69 -20.11 -28.31
CA ALA A 67 -10.06 -19.18 -29.25
C ALA A 67 -8.75 -18.64 -28.65
N ARG A 68 -7.62 -18.95 -29.31
CA ARG A 68 -6.29 -18.41 -29.00
C ARG A 68 -6.13 -17.08 -29.73
N SER A 69 -5.88 -16.00 -29.00
CA SER A 69 -5.25 -14.80 -29.55
C SER A 69 -4.12 -14.39 -28.60
N ARG A 70 -2.89 -14.40 -29.13
CA ARG A 70 -1.67 -13.94 -28.47
C ARG A 70 -1.69 -12.40 -28.41
N PRO A 71 -1.22 -11.77 -27.33
CA PRO A 71 -0.64 -10.44 -27.44
C PRO A 71 0.89 -10.55 -27.41
N SER A 72 1.52 -10.10 -28.49
CA SER A 72 2.95 -9.79 -28.58
C SER A 72 3.27 -8.55 -27.75
N PRO A 73 4.44 -8.46 -27.07
CA PRO A 73 4.86 -7.22 -26.45
C PRO A 73 5.48 -6.28 -27.50
N PHE A 74 4.89 -5.09 -27.62
CA PHE A 74 5.44 -3.94 -28.35
C PHE A 74 6.70 -3.44 -27.64
N PHE A 75 7.86 -3.59 -28.28
CA PHE A 75 9.07 -2.81 -28.02
C PHE A 75 9.33 -1.95 -29.26
N LEU A 76 9.14 -0.63 -29.15
CA LEU A 76 9.59 0.31 -30.17
C LEU A 76 11.06 0.63 -29.92
N ARG A 77 11.90 0.12 -30.82
CA ARG A 77 13.31 0.44 -31.02
C ARG A 77 13.36 1.51 -32.12
N GLY A 78 13.82 2.72 -31.78
CA GLY A 78 14.21 3.73 -32.75
C GLY A 78 15.72 3.66 -32.96
N GLY A 79 16.14 3.45 -34.21
CA GLY A 79 17.54 3.35 -34.62
C GLY A 79 18.19 4.72 -34.88
N GLY A 80 19.51 4.73 -34.85
CA GLY A 80 20.38 5.76 -35.39
C GLY A 80 21.67 5.10 -35.86
N ALA A 81 21.96 5.23 -37.15
CA ALA A 81 23.03 4.57 -37.87
C ALA A 81 24.38 5.30 -37.74
N GLY A 82 25.46 4.55 -38.02
CA GLY A 82 26.85 4.99 -38.15
C GLY A 82 27.73 3.81 -37.73
N GLY A 83 28.50 3.12 -38.57
CA GLY A 83 29.27 3.57 -39.71
C GLY A 83 30.74 3.31 -39.40
N LEU A 84 31.30 2.24 -39.97
CA LEU A 84 32.73 2.02 -40.30
C LEU A 84 33.80 2.03 -39.17
N ARG A 85 34.45 0.88 -38.95
CA ARG A 85 35.84 0.58 -39.38
C ARG A 85 36.42 -0.62 -38.60
N CYS A 86 36.84 -1.64 -39.35
CA CYS A 86 37.88 -2.57 -38.90
C CYS A 86 39.18 -1.77 -38.72
N LEU A 87 39.74 -1.77 -37.52
CA LEU A 87 41.14 -1.42 -37.30
C LEU A 87 41.76 -2.48 -36.41
N SER A 88 42.67 -3.23 -37.04
CA SER A 88 43.70 -4.02 -36.41
C SER A 88 44.48 -3.14 -35.43
N THR A 89 44.56 -3.54 -34.17
CA THR A 89 45.45 -2.92 -33.19
C THR A 89 46.63 -3.85 -32.96
N ALA A 90 47.77 -3.43 -33.53
CA ALA A 90 49.09 -3.91 -33.16
C ALA A 90 49.34 -3.71 -31.65
N SER A 91 49.98 -4.70 -31.02
CA SER A 91 50.44 -4.61 -29.63
C SER A 91 51.60 -3.61 -29.51
N PRO A 92 51.65 -2.77 -28.45
CA PRO A 92 52.85 -2.03 -28.15
C PRO A 92 53.84 -2.92 -27.39
N SER A 93 55.08 -2.93 -27.85
CA SER A 93 56.24 -3.47 -27.14
C SER A 93 56.52 -2.62 -25.90
N ILE A 94 56.46 -3.21 -24.71
CA ILE A 94 56.91 -2.60 -23.46
C ILE A 94 58.29 -3.16 -23.14
N SER A 95 59.28 -2.28 -23.26
CA SER A 95 60.66 -2.46 -22.83
C SER A 95 60.73 -2.60 -21.30
N GLY A 96 61.50 -3.58 -20.85
CA GLY A 96 61.55 -4.04 -19.48
C GLY A 96 62.07 -3.02 -18.46
N LYS A 97 61.44 -3.04 -17.28
CA LYS A 97 62.09 -2.77 -16.00
C LYS A 97 61.65 -3.85 -15.02
N ASN A 98 62.62 -4.62 -14.55
CA ASN A 98 62.46 -5.65 -13.54
C ASN A 98 62.03 -5.00 -12.21
N GLY A 99 60.77 -5.21 -11.83
CA GLY A 99 60.23 -4.92 -10.51
C GLY A 99 59.22 -6.01 -10.16
N ALA A 100 59.35 -6.59 -8.97
CA ALA A 100 58.49 -7.69 -8.50
C ALA A 100 56.99 -7.37 -8.69
N PRO A 101 56.22 -8.15 -9.48
CA PRO A 101 54.87 -7.75 -9.89
C PRO A 101 53.73 -8.28 -8.99
N GLY A 102 54.02 -9.02 -7.92
CA GLY A 102 52.98 -9.67 -7.09
C GLY A 102 52.25 -8.73 -6.12
N ALA A 103 53.00 -8.00 -5.28
CA ALA A 103 52.42 -7.25 -4.15
C ALA A 103 51.59 -6.02 -4.57
N GLY A 104 51.91 -5.39 -5.71
CA GLY A 104 51.22 -4.19 -6.19
C GLY A 104 49.88 -4.48 -6.88
N VAL A 105 49.67 -5.71 -7.37
CA VAL A 105 48.41 -6.13 -8.02
C VAL A 105 47.40 -6.58 -6.97
N GLU A 106 47.83 -7.37 -5.98
CA GLU A 106 46.99 -7.79 -4.84
C GLU A 106 46.51 -6.57 -4.04
N ALA A 107 47.40 -5.63 -3.70
CA ALA A 107 47.01 -4.41 -2.98
C ALA A 107 45.99 -3.56 -3.76
N LYS A 108 46.09 -3.52 -5.10
CA LYS A 108 45.17 -2.77 -5.96
C LYS A 108 43.83 -3.47 -6.16
N GLU A 109 43.82 -4.81 -6.16
CA GLU A 109 42.59 -5.61 -6.16
C GLU A 109 41.86 -5.53 -4.80
N GLU A 110 42.59 -5.56 -3.69
CA GLU A 110 42.04 -5.30 -2.35
C GLU A 110 41.49 -3.87 -2.21
N GLU A 111 42.18 -2.86 -2.76
CA GLU A 111 41.69 -1.47 -2.74
C GLU A 111 40.43 -1.29 -3.60
N MET A 112 40.40 -1.86 -4.81
CA MET A 112 39.24 -1.79 -5.72
C MET A 112 38.00 -2.50 -5.15
N THR A 113 38.19 -3.67 -4.54
CA THR A 113 37.09 -4.41 -3.90
C THR A 113 36.56 -3.68 -2.66
N ARG A 114 37.43 -3.02 -1.90
CA ARG A 114 37.04 -2.16 -0.78
C ARG A 114 36.23 -0.94 -1.22
N ASP A 115 36.65 -0.27 -2.30
CA ASP A 115 35.93 0.88 -2.87
C ASP A 115 34.52 0.52 -3.36
N GLU A 116 34.35 -0.64 -3.98
CA GLU A 116 33.05 -1.14 -4.44
C GLU A 116 32.14 -1.54 -3.27
N GLU A 117 32.70 -2.16 -2.23
CA GLU A 117 31.96 -2.48 -1.02
C GLU A 117 31.50 -1.20 -0.31
N GLU A 118 32.37 -0.21 -0.17
CA GLU A 118 32.02 1.10 0.37
C GLU A 118 30.93 1.79 -0.46
N ALA A 119 31.02 1.76 -1.79
CA ALA A 119 29.99 2.32 -2.66
C ALA A 119 28.63 1.62 -2.47
N ALA A 120 28.62 0.29 -2.37
CA ALA A 120 27.41 -0.49 -2.11
C ALA A 120 26.81 -0.18 -0.72
N GLN A 121 27.65 -0.02 0.31
CA GLN A 121 27.22 0.36 1.66
C GLN A 121 26.65 1.79 1.70
N ARG A 122 27.25 2.74 0.96
CA ARG A 122 26.73 4.11 0.82
C ARG A 122 25.37 4.12 0.12
N GLU A 123 25.22 3.36 -0.96
CA GLU A 123 23.93 3.23 -1.67
C GLU A 123 22.86 2.55 -0.79
N ALA A 124 23.23 1.50 -0.06
CA ALA A 124 22.35 0.83 0.88
C ALA A 124 21.86 1.80 1.96
N SER A 125 22.76 2.61 2.50
CA SER A 125 22.45 3.62 3.53
C SER A 125 21.54 4.72 2.99
N ALA A 126 21.80 5.25 1.79
CA ALA A 126 20.94 6.23 1.12
C ALA A 126 19.55 5.66 0.82
N SER A 127 19.48 4.42 0.31
CA SER A 127 18.22 3.72 0.04
C SER A 127 17.41 3.50 1.32
N ARG A 128 18.08 3.15 2.42
CA ARG A 128 17.45 2.97 3.75
C ARG A 128 16.89 4.28 4.28
N ALA A 129 17.66 5.37 4.19
CA ALA A 129 17.21 6.69 4.63
C ALA A 129 16.00 7.17 3.83
N MET A 130 16.04 7.05 2.49
CA MET A 130 14.90 7.39 1.63
C MET A 130 13.68 6.52 1.93
N ALA A 131 13.86 5.21 2.19
CA ALA A 131 12.75 4.32 2.54
C ALA A 131 12.03 4.77 3.82
N TRP A 132 12.78 5.07 4.89
CA TRP A 132 12.20 5.55 6.15
C TRP A 132 11.54 6.92 6.02
N TRP A 133 12.12 7.82 5.24
CA TRP A 133 11.48 9.10 4.91
C TRP A 133 10.12 8.90 4.22
N LEU A 134 10.06 8.04 3.20
CA LEU A 134 8.81 7.75 2.49
C LEU A 134 7.78 7.04 3.39
N PHE A 135 8.22 6.13 4.29
CA PHE A 135 7.33 5.53 5.28
C PHE A 135 6.81 6.54 6.30
N GLY A 136 7.64 7.49 6.72
CA GLY A 136 7.21 8.63 7.54
C GLY A 136 6.14 9.45 6.85
N CYS A 137 6.35 9.80 5.57
CA CYS A 137 5.34 10.48 4.76
C CYS A 137 4.05 9.66 4.61
N ALA A 138 4.16 8.34 4.39
CA ALA A 138 3.00 7.46 4.33
C ALA A 138 2.22 7.45 5.65
N GLY A 139 2.91 7.41 6.79
CA GLY A 139 2.31 7.51 8.12
C GLY A 139 1.58 8.84 8.33
N MET A 140 2.15 9.95 7.85
CA MET A 140 1.48 11.25 7.87
C MET A 140 0.22 11.26 6.99
N VAL A 141 0.28 10.70 5.78
CA VAL A 141 -0.90 10.56 4.91
C VAL A 141 -1.97 9.66 5.54
N PHE A 142 -1.57 8.57 6.20
CA PHE A 142 -2.49 7.71 6.95
C PHE A 142 -3.22 8.50 8.06
N GLY A 143 -2.46 9.26 8.87
CA GLY A 143 -3.03 10.12 9.91
C GLY A 143 -3.94 11.22 9.33
N MET A 144 -3.54 11.80 8.19
CA MET A 144 -4.35 12.78 7.45
C MET A 144 -5.68 12.20 6.98
N VAL A 145 -5.68 10.97 6.46
CA VAL A 145 -6.92 10.29 6.05
C VAL A 145 -7.82 10.05 7.26
N ALA A 146 -7.27 9.63 8.41
CA ALA A 146 -8.05 9.48 9.64
C ALA A 146 -8.66 10.82 10.10
N LEU A 147 -7.84 11.86 10.17
CA LEU A 147 -8.25 13.21 10.57
C LEU A 147 -9.31 13.80 9.61
N GLY A 148 -9.12 13.62 8.31
CA GLY A 148 -10.08 14.04 7.28
C GLY A 148 -11.39 13.27 7.36
N GLY A 149 -11.33 11.96 7.65
CA GLY A 149 -12.52 11.13 7.92
C GLY A 149 -13.34 11.66 9.10
N ILE A 150 -12.68 11.95 10.23
CA ILE A 150 -13.35 12.54 11.40
C ILE A 150 -13.92 13.93 11.05
N THR A 151 -13.15 14.77 10.38
CA THR A 151 -13.58 16.12 9.95
C THR A 151 -14.85 16.05 9.09
N ARG A 152 -14.94 15.07 8.18
CA ARG A 152 -16.13 14.87 7.35
C ARG A 152 -17.33 14.29 8.12
N LEU A 153 -17.09 13.27 8.94
CA LEU A 153 -18.13 12.57 9.70
C LEU A 153 -18.75 13.44 10.80
N THR A 154 -18.02 14.45 11.27
CA THR A 154 -18.51 15.44 12.25
C THR A 154 -19.13 16.69 11.63
N GLY A 155 -19.17 16.80 10.30
CA GLY A 155 -19.63 18.01 9.61
C GLY A 155 -18.68 19.20 9.77
N SER A 156 -17.41 18.96 10.07
CA SER A 156 -16.42 20.03 10.30
C SER A 156 -15.82 20.58 9.01
N GLY A 157 -15.99 19.91 7.86
CA GLY A 157 -15.24 20.22 6.62
C GLY A 157 -15.60 21.52 5.90
N LEU A 158 -16.56 22.30 6.41
CA LEU A 158 -17.01 23.59 5.87
C LEU A 158 -17.09 24.69 6.95
N SER A 159 -16.46 24.46 8.10
CA SER A 159 -16.44 25.38 9.24
C SER A 159 -15.54 26.61 9.03
N MET A 160 -14.53 26.52 8.16
CA MET A 160 -13.68 27.65 7.75
C MET A 160 -14.12 28.21 6.39
N VAL A 161 -15.05 29.17 6.43
CA VAL A 161 -15.72 29.74 5.24
C VAL A 161 -14.77 30.58 4.38
N GLU A 162 -13.78 31.25 4.99
CA GLU A 162 -12.81 32.07 4.28
C GLU A 162 -11.47 31.34 4.07
N TRP A 163 -10.99 31.31 2.82
CA TRP A 163 -9.64 30.86 2.52
C TRP A 163 -8.65 32.02 2.66
N LYS A 164 -7.86 32.01 3.74
CA LYS A 164 -6.76 32.96 3.95
C LYS A 164 -5.42 32.28 3.57
N PRO A 165 -4.72 32.69 2.49
CA PRO A 165 -3.44 32.09 2.10
C PRO A 165 -2.37 32.13 3.20
N THR A 166 -2.40 33.18 4.01
CA THR A 166 -1.50 33.43 5.16
C THR A 166 -2.09 33.01 6.52
N GLY A 167 -3.36 32.58 6.56
CA GLY A 167 -4.08 32.21 7.79
C GLY A 167 -3.63 30.85 8.32
N ILE A 168 -2.45 30.80 8.94
CA ILE A 168 -1.94 29.62 9.63
C ILE A 168 -2.42 29.60 11.09
N LEU A 169 -2.65 30.77 11.69
CA LEU A 169 -2.99 30.88 13.11
C LEU A 169 -4.52 30.86 13.32
N PRO A 170 -5.02 30.10 14.31
CA PRO A 170 -6.39 30.23 14.78
C PRO A 170 -6.66 31.62 15.38
N PRO A 171 -7.92 32.07 15.47
CA PRO A 171 -8.27 33.27 16.22
C PRO A 171 -7.72 33.17 17.66
N LEU A 172 -6.99 34.20 18.09
CA LEU A 172 -6.34 34.23 19.40
C LEU A 172 -7.18 34.99 20.44
N THR A 173 -8.11 35.83 19.98
CA THR A 173 -9.01 36.63 20.81
C THR A 173 -10.44 36.10 20.74
N GLU A 174 -11.22 36.36 21.79
CA GLU A 174 -12.64 35.99 21.80
C GLU A 174 -13.43 36.74 20.72
N GLU A 175 -13.11 38.01 20.48
CA GLU A 175 -13.68 38.81 19.39
C GLU A 175 -13.46 38.14 18.02
N GLY A 176 -12.24 37.69 17.73
CA GLY A 176 -11.95 37.00 16.47
C GLY A 176 -12.70 35.66 16.34
N TRP A 177 -12.96 34.97 17.44
CA TRP A 177 -13.81 33.77 17.43
C TRP A 177 -15.27 34.08 17.17
N MET A 178 -15.79 35.17 17.75
CA MET A 178 -17.15 35.64 17.50
C MET A 178 -17.33 36.06 16.03
N ASP A 179 -16.33 36.70 15.43
CA ASP A 179 -16.36 37.08 14.01
C ASP A 179 -16.42 35.87 13.08
N GLU A 180 -15.54 34.88 13.29
CA GLU A 180 -15.54 33.66 12.48
C GLU A 180 -16.84 32.85 12.70
N PHE A 181 -17.38 32.85 13.92
CA PHE A 181 -18.67 32.21 14.21
C PHE A 181 -19.81 32.94 13.51
N ALA A 182 -19.85 34.28 13.55
CA ALA A 182 -20.86 35.09 12.87
C ALA A 182 -20.83 34.89 11.34
N LYS A 183 -19.67 34.61 10.75
CA LYS A 183 -19.57 34.20 9.34
C LYS A 183 -20.18 32.83 9.12
N TYR A 184 -19.87 31.85 9.97
CA TYR A 184 -20.42 30.49 9.87
C TYR A 184 -21.95 30.46 10.03
N GLN A 185 -22.51 31.30 10.90
CA GLN A 185 -23.97 31.41 11.11
C GLN A 185 -24.73 31.85 9.85
N ARG A 186 -24.07 32.54 8.91
CA ARG A 186 -24.67 32.95 7.64
C ARG A 186 -24.70 31.82 6.61
N PHE A 187 -24.08 30.68 6.90
CA PHE A 187 -23.93 29.58 5.97
C PHE A 187 -25.11 28.58 6.05
N PRO A 188 -25.57 28.01 4.91
CA PRO A 188 -26.75 27.12 4.89
C PRO A 188 -26.63 25.88 5.78
N GLU A 189 -25.41 25.36 6.00
CA GLU A 189 -25.18 24.22 6.91
C GLU A 189 -25.58 24.53 8.36
N TYR A 190 -25.27 25.75 8.84
CA TYR A 190 -25.70 26.21 10.16
C TYR A 190 -27.22 26.37 10.21
N GLN A 191 -27.79 27.02 9.20
CA GLN A 191 -29.22 27.35 9.12
C GLN A 191 -30.15 26.14 9.04
N LYS A 192 -29.67 24.97 8.59
CA LYS A 192 -30.48 23.75 8.44
C LYS A 192 -30.30 22.71 9.53
N HIS A 193 -29.14 22.65 10.18
CA HIS A 193 -28.81 21.54 11.07
C HIS A 193 -28.57 21.93 12.52
N LYS A 194 -28.51 23.23 12.84
CA LYS A 194 -28.02 23.67 14.15
C LYS A 194 -28.66 24.98 14.61
N ASP A 195 -29.91 24.91 15.06
CA ASP A 195 -30.58 26.05 15.69
C ASP A 195 -29.92 26.51 17.02
N ASP A 196 -29.01 25.70 17.61
CA ASP A 196 -28.39 25.97 18.93
C ASP A 196 -26.88 25.60 19.05
N LEU A 197 -26.06 25.68 17.98
CA LEU A 197 -24.61 25.40 18.16
C LEU A 197 -23.96 26.44 19.06
N SER A 198 -23.33 26.00 20.15
CA SER A 198 -22.55 26.89 21.02
C SER A 198 -21.23 27.31 20.37
N LEU A 199 -20.67 28.44 20.81
CA LEU A 199 -19.33 28.87 20.38
C LEU A 199 -18.25 27.81 20.68
N SER A 200 -18.38 27.07 21.78
CA SER A 200 -17.46 25.98 22.13
C SER A 200 -17.51 24.83 21.12
N GLU A 201 -18.70 24.45 20.66
CA GLU A 201 -18.86 23.39 19.66
C GLU A 201 -18.41 23.87 18.27
N PHE A 202 -18.63 25.15 17.96
CA PHE A 202 -18.04 25.78 16.77
C PHE A 202 -16.51 25.73 16.79
N LYS A 203 -15.88 26.13 17.90
CA LYS A 203 -14.42 26.05 18.08
C LYS A 203 -13.91 24.63 17.82
N TRP A 204 -14.61 23.60 18.32
CA TRP A 204 -14.25 22.20 18.08
C TRP A 204 -14.23 21.83 16.59
N ILE A 205 -15.33 22.08 15.86
CA ILE A 205 -15.39 21.76 14.43
C ILE A 205 -14.37 22.58 13.61
N TRP A 206 -14.17 23.85 13.98
CA TRP A 206 -13.18 24.72 13.36
C TRP A 206 -11.75 24.18 13.53
N TYR A 207 -11.39 23.74 14.75
CA TYR A 207 -10.06 23.19 15.02
C TYR A 207 -9.81 21.88 14.28
N MET A 208 -10.83 21.05 14.07
CA MET A 208 -10.73 19.83 13.28
C MET A 208 -10.36 20.14 11.83
N GLU A 209 -11.05 21.08 11.20
CA GLU A 209 -10.76 21.51 9.84
C GLU A 209 -9.39 22.18 9.71
N TRP A 210 -9.08 23.11 10.61
CA TRP A 210 -7.78 23.76 10.68
C TRP A 210 -6.65 22.75 10.84
N GLY A 211 -6.81 21.80 11.76
CA GLY A 211 -5.84 20.73 12.02
C GLY A 211 -5.60 19.89 10.78
N HIS A 212 -6.66 19.52 10.06
CA HIS A 212 -6.55 18.79 8.79
C HIS A 212 -5.79 19.59 7.73
N ARG A 213 -6.10 20.88 7.56
CA ARG A 213 -5.42 21.77 6.61
C ARG A 213 -3.93 21.95 6.97
N MET A 214 -3.60 22.15 8.24
CA MET A 214 -2.22 22.32 8.70
C MET A 214 -1.42 21.03 8.54
N ALA A 215 -1.99 19.90 8.92
CA ALA A 215 -1.35 18.60 8.74
C ALA A 215 -1.05 18.31 7.25
N GLY A 216 -1.92 18.76 6.33
CA GLY A 216 -1.64 18.70 4.89
C GLY A 216 -0.42 19.52 4.47
N ARG A 217 -0.29 20.77 4.96
CA ARG A 217 0.87 21.64 4.70
C ARG A 217 2.17 21.04 5.26
N VAL A 218 2.13 20.57 6.50
CA VAL A 218 3.28 19.92 7.16
C VAL A 218 3.70 18.67 6.40
N THR A 219 2.74 17.86 5.91
CA THR A 219 3.02 16.69 5.06
C THR A 219 3.71 17.09 3.76
N GLY A 220 3.25 18.16 3.10
CA GLY A 220 3.89 18.69 1.90
C GLY A 220 5.34 19.09 2.13
N ILE A 221 5.63 19.79 3.22
CA ILE A 221 6.98 20.21 3.61
C ILE A 221 7.86 18.99 3.96
N ALA A 222 7.33 18.06 4.76
CA ALA A 222 8.01 16.83 5.15
C ALA A 222 8.38 15.93 3.96
N PHE A 223 7.64 16.05 2.84
CA PHE A 223 8.01 15.41 1.59
C PHE A 223 8.99 16.26 0.76
N ALA A 224 8.68 17.53 0.52
CA ALA A 224 9.46 18.37 -0.39
C ALA A 224 10.89 18.64 0.09
N LEU A 225 11.11 18.88 1.39
CA LEU A 225 12.44 19.21 1.91
C LEU A 225 13.44 18.04 1.79
N PRO A 226 13.13 16.81 2.28
CA PRO A 226 14.06 15.70 2.10
C PRO A 226 14.22 15.31 0.61
N LEU A 227 13.17 15.46 -0.22
CA LEU A 227 13.29 15.26 -1.66
C LEU A 227 14.35 16.21 -2.26
N GLY A 228 14.27 17.51 -1.95
CA GLY A 228 15.26 18.49 -2.39
C GLY A 228 16.66 18.16 -1.88
N TYR A 229 16.79 17.78 -0.62
CA TYR A 229 18.06 17.33 -0.03
C TYR A 229 18.67 16.13 -0.77
N PHE A 230 17.89 15.06 -0.99
CA PHE A 230 18.38 13.88 -1.70
C PHE A 230 18.70 14.15 -3.18
N ALA A 231 17.96 15.07 -3.82
CA ALA A 231 18.26 15.51 -5.18
C ALA A 231 19.59 16.27 -5.25
N MET A 232 19.83 17.22 -4.33
CA MET A 232 21.10 17.96 -4.24
C MET A 232 22.29 17.04 -3.95
N ARG A 233 22.08 15.98 -3.16
CA ARG A 233 23.11 14.96 -2.88
C ARG A 233 23.35 13.99 -4.04
N GLY A 234 22.58 14.06 -5.13
CA GLY A 234 22.74 13.19 -6.30
C GLY A 234 22.44 11.70 -6.03
N VAL A 235 21.79 11.36 -4.91
CA VAL A 235 21.52 9.95 -4.53
C VAL A 235 20.26 9.37 -5.17
N ILE A 236 19.45 10.21 -5.84
CA ILE A 236 18.23 9.79 -6.52
C ILE A 236 18.58 9.22 -7.90
N SER A 237 18.38 7.92 -8.08
CA SER A 237 18.58 7.29 -9.40
C SER A 237 17.62 7.83 -10.47
N ARG A 238 18.04 7.82 -11.74
CA ARG A 238 17.21 8.23 -12.89
C ARG A 238 15.89 7.46 -13.02
N ARG A 239 15.83 6.22 -12.51
CA ARG A 239 14.61 5.40 -12.49
C ARG A 239 13.67 5.74 -11.34
N LEU A 240 14.20 6.32 -10.25
CA LEU A 240 13.42 6.72 -9.08
C LEU A 240 12.89 8.15 -9.22
N ALA A 241 13.64 9.04 -9.86
CA ALA A 241 13.27 10.45 -10.08
C ALA A 241 11.83 10.66 -10.61
N PRO A 242 11.38 10.02 -11.71
CA PRO A 242 10.00 10.24 -12.21
C PRO A 242 8.93 9.72 -11.24
N ARG A 243 9.24 8.69 -10.43
CA ARG A 243 8.29 8.21 -9.40
C ARG A 243 8.14 9.24 -8.29
N LEU A 244 9.25 9.78 -7.78
CA LEU A 244 9.21 10.81 -6.73
C LEU A 244 8.57 12.11 -7.22
N ALA A 245 8.82 12.50 -8.48
CA ALA A 245 8.14 13.63 -9.11
C ALA A 245 6.62 13.38 -9.22
N GLY A 246 6.20 12.18 -9.63
CA GLY A 246 4.80 11.79 -9.64
C GLY A 246 4.15 11.86 -8.25
N LEU A 247 4.85 11.41 -7.20
CA LEU A 247 4.37 11.51 -5.82
C LEU A 247 4.27 12.97 -5.35
N LEU A 248 5.22 13.82 -5.72
CA LEU A 248 5.17 15.27 -5.44
C LEU A 248 3.95 15.91 -6.11
N LEU A 249 3.71 15.60 -7.39
CA LEU A 249 2.56 16.11 -8.14
C LEU A 249 1.25 15.60 -7.56
N LEU A 250 1.18 14.33 -7.16
CA LEU A 250 0.00 13.77 -6.48
C LEU A 250 -0.24 14.48 -5.14
N GLY A 251 0.81 14.67 -4.33
CA GLY A 251 0.73 15.38 -3.05
C GLY A 251 0.32 16.85 -3.20
N GLY A 252 0.91 17.58 -4.15
CA GLY A 252 0.51 18.95 -4.46
C GLY A 252 -0.92 19.05 -4.98
N GLY A 253 -1.31 18.10 -5.84
CA GLY A 253 -2.66 18.00 -6.38
C GLY A 253 -3.72 17.70 -5.30
N GLN A 254 -3.38 17.02 -4.21
CA GLN A 254 -4.29 16.87 -3.06
C GLN A 254 -4.75 18.21 -2.50
N GLY A 255 -3.84 19.19 -2.37
CA GLY A 255 -4.19 20.54 -1.93
C GLY A 255 -5.15 21.25 -2.88
N LEU A 256 -4.94 21.11 -4.19
CA LEU A 256 -5.82 21.66 -5.23
C LEU A 256 -7.22 21.03 -5.18
N ILE A 257 -7.30 19.71 -5.06
CA ILE A 257 -8.58 18.99 -4.97
C ILE A 257 -9.29 19.31 -3.66
N GLY A 258 -8.56 19.43 -2.53
CA GLY A 258 -9.12 19.83 -1.26
C GLY A 258 -9.71 21.25 -1.30
N TRP A 259 -9.01 22.19 -1.94
CA TRP A 259 -9.55 23.53 -2.21
C TRP A 259 -10.80 23.47 -3.10
N TRP A 260 -10.77 22.67 -4.17
CA TRP A 260 -11.91 22.48 -5.08
C TRP A 260 -13.13 21.86 -4.39
N MET A 261 -12.94 20.93 -3.44
CA MET A 261 -13.99 20.37 -2.58
C MET A 261 -14.66 21.46 -1.74
N VAL A 262 -13.86 22.27 -1.05
CA VAL A 262 -14.37 23.31 -0.13
C VAL A 262 -15.08 24.40 -0.92
N LYS A 263 -14.42 24.98 -1.93
CA LYS A 263 -14.98 26.08 -2.73
C LYS A 263 -16.36 25.72 -3.27
N SER A 264 -16.52 24.53 -3.80
CA SER A 264 -17.84 24.12 -4.27
C SER A 264 -18.87 23.80 -3.21
N GLY A 265 -18.45 23.35 -2.04
CA GLY A 265 -19.40 23.23 -0.93
C GLY A 265 -20.03 24.58 -0.60
N LEU A 266 -19.30 25.68 -0.86
CA LEU A 266 -19.76 27.05 -0.70
C LEU A 266 -20.59 27.56 -1.90
N ASP A 267 -20.26 27.14 -3.12
CA ASP A 267 -20.83 27.68 -4.38
C ASP A 267 -21.98 26.85 -5.02
N ASP A 268 -22.04 25.52 -4.83
CA ASP A 268 -23.00 24.61 -5.53
C ASP A 268 -24.41 24.61 -4.89
N LYS A 269 -25.10 25.76 -4.88
CA LYS A 269 -26.52 25.85 -4.47
C LYS A 269 -27.48 25.18 -5.45
N GLU A 270 -27.11 25.09 -6.72
CA GLU A 270 -28.01 24.67 -7.81
C GLU A 270 -28.16 23.15 -7.99
N ARG A 271 -27.19 22.33 -7.54
CA ARG A 271 -27.15 20.89 -7.88
C ARG A 271 -27.53 19.92 -6.75
N TYR A 272 -27.44 20.37 -5.50
CA TYR A 272 -27.74 19.55 -4.32
C TYR A 272 -28.82 20.16 -3.42
N GLY A 273 -29.52 21.19 -3.93
CA GLY A 273 -30.46 22.00 -3.16
C GLY A 273 -29.74 22.98 -2.23
N GLU A 274 -30.49 23.65 -1.36
CA GLU A 274 -29.97 24.58 -0.34
C GLU A 274 -29.14 23.90 0.77
N GLU A 275 -28.76 22.63 0.61
CA GLU A 275 -27.85 21.92 1.51
C GLU A 275 -26.42 22.15 1.02
N GLY A 276 -25.67 23.03 1.69
CA GLY A 276 -24.24 23.22 1.41
C GLY A 276 -23.47 21.94 1.73
N ARG A 277 -23.46 20.97 0.80
CA ARG A 277 -22.77 19.69 0.94
C ARG A 277 -21.74 19.50 -0.15
N VAL A 278 -20.61 18.89 0.23
CA VAL A 278 -19.57 18.53 -0.73
C VAL A 278 -20.07 17.38 -1.60
N SER A 279 -20.02 17.57 -2.92
CA SER A 279 -20.37 16.54 -3.90
C SER A 279 -19.69 15.19 -3.59
N PRO A 280 -20.43 14.05 -3.63
CA PRO A 280 -19.86 12.72 -3.45
C PRO A 280 -18.69 12.43 -4.39
N TYR A 281 -18.75 12.95 -5.63
CA TYR A 281 -17.68 12.83 -6.61
C TYR A 281 -16.39 13.52 -6.18
N ARG A 282 -16.49 14.70 -5.57
CA ARG A 282 -15.33 15.48 -5.12
C ARG A 282 -14.66 14.81 -3.94
N LEU A 283 -15.46 14.36 -2.96
CA LEU A 283 -14.97 13.59 -1.82
C LEU A 283 -14.31 12.28 -2.27
N ALA A 284 -14.99 11.53 -3.15
CA ALA A 284 -14.45 10.28 -3.68
C ALA A 284 -13.14 10.52 -4.44
N THR A 285 -13.06 11.58 -5.24
CA THR A 285 -11.82 11.95 -5.95
C THR A 285 -10.68 12.25 -4.97
N HIS A 286 -10.94 13.08 -3.97
CA HIS A 286 -9.94 13.48 -2.98
C HIS A 286 -9.41 12.27 -2.19
N LEU A 287 -10.32 11.48 -1.60
CA LEU A 287 -9.98 10.32 -0.80
C LEU A 287 -9.26 9.24 -1.63
N SER A 288 -9.73 8.98 -2.86
CA SER A 288 -9.13 7.98 -3.73
C SER A 288 -7.72 8.37 -4.18
N MET A 289 -7.51 9.65 -4.48
CA MET A 289 -6.18 10.15 -4.81
C MET A 289 -5.25 10.13 -3.58
N ALA A 290 -5.77 10.32 -2.36
CA ALA A 290 -5.00 10.11 -1.13
C ALA A 290 -4.56 8.64 -0.98
N PHE A 291 -5.44 7.68 -1.29
CA PHE A 291 -5.11 6.24 -1.28
C PHE A 291 -4.10 5.87 -2.36
N ILE A 292 -4.16 6.48 -3.54
CA ILE A 292 -3.17 6.30 -4.61
C ILE A 292 -1.81 6.85 -4.18
N LEU A 293 -1.77 8.07 -3.63
CA LEU A 293 -0.56 8.67 -3.08
C LEU A 293 0.06 7.79 -1.99
N TYR A 294 -0.76 7.35 -1.03
CA TYR A 294 -0.35 6.45 0.05
C TYR A 294 0.24 5.14 -0.50
N THR A 295 -0.45 4.50 -1.45
CA THR A 295 0.01 3.29 -2.13
C THR A 295 1.36 3.51 -2.80
N GLY A 296 1.53 4.63 -3.50
CA GLY A 296 2.78 5.00 -4.15
C GLY A 296 3.94 5.21 -3.17
N LEU A 297 3.69 5.88 -2.04
CA LEU A 297 4.66 6.09 -0.96
C LEU A 297 5.10 4.75 -0.34
N VAL A 298 4.13 3.92 0.08
CA VAL A 298 4.39 2.62 0.70
C VAL A 298 5.14 1.68 -0.25
N ASN A 299 4.67 1.57 -1.50
CA ASN A 299 5.30 0.69 -2.50
C ASN A 299 6.73 1.13 -2.85
N THR A 300 6.96 2.44 -2.99
CA THR A 300 8.30 2.98 -3.25
C THR A 300 9.23 2.77 -2.05
N GLY A 301 8.74 3.02 -0.83
CA GLY A 301 9.47 2.79 0.42
C GLY A 301 9.85 1.31 0.61
N MET A 302 8.93 0.38 0.33
CA MET A 302 9.21 -1.06 0.38
C MET A 302 10.26 -1.48 -0.66
N GLY A 303 10.17 -0.96 -1.88
CA GLY A 303 11.19 -1.16 -2.92
C GLY A 303 12.59 -0.74 -2.49
N LEU A 304 12.71 0.47 -1.94
CA LEU A 304 13.99 1.00 -1.43
C LEU A 304 14.49 0.26 -0.20
N SER A 305 13.59 -0.15 0.71
CA SER A 305 13.94 -0.95 1.90
C SER A 305 14.48 -2.32 1.50
N THR A 306 13.85 -3.01 0.55
CA THR A 306 14.37 -4.27 0.01
C THR A 306 15.69 -4.07 -0.70
N ARG A 307 15.85 -3.01 -1.51
CA ARG A 307 17.13 -2.69 -2.15
C ARG A 307 18.24 -2.49 -1.12
N ALA A 308 17.98 -1.69 -0.08
CA ALA A 308 18.94 -1.43 0.98
C ALA A 308 19.37 -2.71 1.71
N LYS A 309 18.43 -3.61 2.01
CA LYS A 309 18.72 -4.89 2.67
C LYS A 309 19.53 -5.83 1.78
N VAL A 310 19.17 -5.93 0.50
CA VAL A 310 19.88 -6.80 -0.47
C VAL A 310 21.28 -6.29 -0.76
N LEU A 311 21.50 -4.97 -0.86
CA LEU A 311 22.83 -4.40 -1.05
C LEU A 311 23.71 -4.57 0.20
N ALA A 312 23.13 -4.47 1.39
CA ALA A 312 23.89 -4.60 2.64
C ALA A 312 24.33 -6.04 2.93
N ASP A 313 23.52 -7.04 2.59
CA ASP A 313 23.90 -8.45 2.72
C ASP A 313 23.19 -9.30 1.66
N PRO A 314 23.77 -9.44 0.44
CA PRO A 314 23.17 -10.21 -0.64
C PRO A 314 23.02 -11.70 -0.30
N SER A 315 23.93 -12.25 0.51
CA SER A 315 24.03 -13.68 0.80
C SER A 315 22.79 -14.22 1.50
N ARG A 316 22.22 -13.44 2.44
CA ARG A 316 20.98 -13.76 3.18
C ARG A 316 19.75 -13.90 2.29
N PHE A 317 19.78 -13.34 1.07
CA PHE A 317 18.63 -13.30 0.18
C PHE A 317 18.67 -14.34 -0.94
N VAL A 318 19.76 -15.11 -1.07
CA VAL A 318 19.91 -16.11 -2.13
C VAL A 318 18.83 -17.20 -2.05
N GLU A 319 18.62 -17.77 -0.86
CA GLU A 319 17.60 -18.80 -0.66
C GLU A 319 16.18 -18.24 -0.88
N THR A 320 15.91 -17.04 -0.37
CA THR A 320 14.63 -16.35 -0.58
C THR A 320 14.39 -16.14 -2.08
N ALA A 321 15.38 -15.69 -2.85
CA ALA A 321 15.24 -15.51 -4.29
C ALA A 321 14.99 -16.83 -5.02
N LYS A 322 15.65 -17.93 -4.63
CA LYS A 322 15.39 -19.27 -5.18
C LYS A 322 13.93 -19.68 -4.95
N LEU A 323 13.40 -19.51 -3.73
CA LEU A 323 12.00 -19.79 -3.43
C LEU A 323 11.05 -18.93 -4.29
N LEU A 324 11.32 -17.63 -4.41
CA LEU A 324 10.48 -16.69 -5.18
C LEU A 324 10.44 -16.97 -6.69
N ASN A 325 11.48 -17.60 -7.24
CA ASN A 325 11.50 -18.05 -8.63
C ASN A 325 10.55 -19.24 -8.88
N HIS A 326 10.28 -20.05 -7.85
CA HIS A 326 9.35 -21.19 -7.93
C HIS A 326 7.89 -20.79 -7.64
N VAL A 327 7.64 -19.57 -7.17
CA VAL A 327 6.28 -19.07 -6.95
C VAL A 327 5.56 -18.91 -8.29
N PRO A 328 4.41 -19.58 -8.51
CA PRO A 328 3.70 -19.53 -9.78
C PRO A 328 3.26 -18.11 -10.16
N LEU A 329 3.41 -17.75 -11.44
CA LEU A 329 2.96 -16.45 -11.96
C LEU A 329 1.47 -16.18 -11.69
N ARG A 330 0.64 -17.22 -11.72
CA ARG A 330 -0.79 -17.13 -11.38
C ARG A 330 -1.02 -16.64 -9.95
N LEU A 331 -0.20 -17.07 -8.98
CA LEU A 331 -0.33 -16.62 -7.59
C LEU A 331 0.10 -15.15 -7.46
N LYS A 332 1.18 -14.75 -8.14
CA LYS A 332 1.64 -13.34 -8.19
C LYS A 332 0.57 -12.44 -8.81
N GLY A 333 -0.01 -12.87 -9.93
CA GLY A 333 -1.12 -12.18 -10.59
C GLY A 333 -2.37 -12.09 -9.72
N ALA A 334 -2.74 -13.18 -9.03
CA ALA A 334 -3.86 -13.20 -8.10
C ALA A 334 -3.63 -12.27 -6.90
N ALA A 335 -2.42 -12.22 -6.34
CA ALA A 335 -2.09 -11.29 -5.27
C ALA A 335 -2.26 -9.83 -5.70
N MET A 336 -1.81 -9.49 -6.90
CA MET A 336 -1.99 -8.15 -7.46
C MET A 336 -3.46 -7.85 -7.75
N GLY A 337 -4.21 -8.81 -8.29
CA GLY A 337 -5.65 -8.69 -8.52
C GLY A 337 -6.44 -8.47 -7.22
N VAL A 338 -6.09 -9.18 -6.14
CA VAL A 338 -6.69 -8.98 -4.82
C VAL A 338 -6.34 -7.61 -4.23
N ALA A 339 -5.09 -7.16 -4.34
CA ALA A 339 -4.71 -5.82 -3.89
C ALA A 339 -5.48 -4.72 -4.65
N SER A 340 -5.65 -4.88 -5.97
CA SER A 340 -6.48 -3.98 -6.79
C SER A 340 -7.95 -4.02 -6.37
N LEU A 341 -8.50 -5.21 -6.05
CA LEU A 341 -9.87 -5.35 -5.57
C LEU A 341 -10.06 -4.69 -4.19
N VAL A 342 -9.09 -4.82 -3.27
CA VAL A 342 -9.08 -4.09 -1.99
C VAL A 342 -9.13 -2.57 -2.25
N GLY A 343 -8.32 -2.07 -3.18
CA GLY A 343 -8.34 -0.66 -3.59
C GLY A 343 -9.68 -0.23 -4.19
N LEU A 344 -10.29 -1.07 -5.04
CA LEU A 344 -11.61 -0.82 -5.63
C LEU A 344 -12.73 -0.80 -4.57
N THR A 345 -12.67 -1.68 -3.58
CA THR A 345 -13.61 -1.70 -2.46
C THR A 345 -13.44 -0.45 -1.58
N ALA A 346 -12.20 0.00 -1.35
CA ALA A 346 -11.95 1.27 -0.67
C ALA A 346 -12.51 2.47 -1.44
N PHE A 347 -12.32 2.48 -2.76
CA PHE A 347 -12.88 3.49 -3.67
C PHE A 347 -14.42 3.55 -3.60
N SER A 348 -15.11 2.41 -3.64
CA SER A 348 -16.57 2.39 -3.51
C SER A 348 -17.03 2.88 -2.13
N GLY A 349 -16.26 2.61 -1.07
CA GLY A 349 -16.52 3.16 0.26
C GLY A 349 -16.47 4.68 0.33
N ALA A 350 -15.69 5.33 -0.53
CA ALA A 350 -15.66 6.79 -0.63
C ALA A 350 -17.00 7.37 -1.12
N PHE A 351 -17.69 6.67 -2.03
CA PHE A 351 -19.05 7.03 -2.45
C PHE A 351 -20.08 6.76 -1.37
N VAL A 352 -19.92 5.68 -0.59
CA VAL A 352 -20.80 5.42 0.58
C VAL A 352 -20.72 6.58 1.58
N ALA A 353 -19.50 7.02 1.90
CA ALA A 353 -19.29 8.15 2.80
C ALA A 353 -19.77 9.49 2.18
N GLY A 354 -19.57 9.67 0.87
CA GLY A 354 -19.96 10.88 0.15
C GLY A 354 -21.46 11.10 0.03
N ASN A 355 -22.20 10.02 -0.22
CA ASN A 355 -23.66 10.02 -0.32
C ASN A 355 -24.36 9.83 1.03
N HIS A 356 -23.61 9.64 2.12
CA HIS A 356 -24.18 9.22 3.42
C HIS A 356 -24.97 7.90 3.35
N ALA A 357 -24.71 7.08 2.33
CA ALA A 357 -25.42 5.85 2.03
C ALA A 357 -25.28 4.76 3.12
N GLY A 358 -24.41 4.98 4.10
CA GLY A 358 -24.26 4.11 5.27
C GLY A 358 -25.49 4.06 6.17
N MET A 359 -26.39 5.05 6.08
CA MET A 359 -27.59 5.19 6.93
C MET A 359 -28.91 4.79 6.22
N VAL A 360 -28.84 4.18 5.02
CA VAL A 360 -30.04 3.84 4.25
C VAL A 360 -30.68 2.57 4.78
N TYR A 361 -29.94 1.47 4.74
CA TYR A 361 -30.34 0.18 5.33
C TYR A 361 -29.38 -0.19 6.46
N ASP A 362 -29.91 -0.44 7.66
CA ASP A 362 -29.11 -0.77 8.85
C ASP A 362 -29.16 -2.27 9.20
N GLU A 363 -29.63 -3.14 8.29
CA GLU A 363 -29.60 -4.60 8.45
C GLU A 363 -28.46 -5.26 7.68
N PHE A 364 -28.08 -6.47 8.11
CA PHE A 364 -27.15 -7.36 7.40
C PHE A 364 -27.50 -8.83 7.69
N PRO A 365 -27.47 -9.76 6.71
CA PRO A 365 -26.97 -9.59 5.33
C PRO A 365 -28.00 -9.03 4.35
N THR A 366 -29.28 -9.01 4.71
CA THR A 366 -30.37 -8.43 3.91
C THR A 366 -30.38 -6.90 4.00
N MET A 367 -31.14 -6.26 3.13
CA MET A 367 -31.42 -4.83 3.05
C MET A 367 -32.95 -4.70 2.91
N GLY A 368 -33.63 -4.19 3.93
CA GLY A 368 -35.10 -4.08 3.91
C GLY A 368 -35.81 -5.43 3.86
N GLY A 369 -35.22 -6.47 4.47
CA GLY A 369 -35.77 -7.83 4.46
C GLY A 369 -35.50 -8.65 3.19
N GLN A 370 -34.89 -8.05 2.15
CA GLN A 370 -34.55 -8.71 0.89
C GLN A 370 -33.02 -8.77 0.69
N TRP A 371 -32.53 -9.67 -0.18
CA TRP A 371 -31.10 -9.71 -0.54
C TRP A 371 -30.72 -8.62 -1.57
N ILE A 372 -31.68 -8.26 -2.41
CA ILE A 372 -31.59 -7.19 -3.40
C ILE A 372 -32.84 -6.34 -3.16
N PRO A 373 -32.70 -5.09 -2.71
CA PRO A 373 -33.84 -4.20 -2.50
C PRO A 373 -34.58 -3.87 -3.80
N ASP A 374 -35.89 -3.71 -3.71
CA ASP A 374 -36.74 -3.29 -4.83
C ASP A 374 -36.42 -1.86 -5.30
N ASP A 375 -35.89 -1.00 -4.42
CA ASP A 375 -35.48 0.37 -4.72
C ASP A 375 -34.01 0.47 -5.18
N LEU A 376 -33.38 -0.63 -5.61
CA LEU A 376 -31.97 -0.64 -6.03
C LEU A 376 -31.67 0.35 -7.16
N VAL A 377 -32.62 0.62 -8.06
CA VAL A 377 -32.45 1.55 -9.18
C VAL A 377 -33.55 2.60 -9.13
N ASN A 378 -33.15 3.87 -9.07
CA ASN A 378 -34.04 5.00 -9.23
C ASN A 378 -34.15 5.35 -10.73
N PRO A 379 -35.32 5.13 -11.37
CA PRO A 379 -35.50 5.42 -12.79
C PRO A 379 -35.49 6.91 -13.13
N TYR A 380 -35.64 7.79 -12.14
CA TYR A 380 -35.59 9.25 -12.31
C TYR A 380 -34.16 9.78 -12.39
N ILE A 381 -33.16 9.01 -11.95
CA ILE A 381 -31.74 9.35 -12.12
C ILE A 381 -31.29 8.93 -13.53
N GLN A 382 -31.12 9.93 -14.41
CA GLN A 382 -30.73 9.72 -15.80
C GLN A 382 -29.35 10.32 -16.14
N PRO A 383 -28.54 9.63 -16.97
CA PRO A 383 -28.71 8.25 -17.44
C PRO A 383 -28.61 7.21 -16.31
N LEU A 384 -29.25 6.05 -16.49
CA LEU A 384 -29.39 5.00 -15.44
C LEU A 384 -28.08 4.56 -14.79
N TRP A 385 -26.94 4.58 -15.50
CA TRP A 385 -25.65 4.20 -14.93
C TRP A 385 -25.20 5.08 -13.76
N LYS A 386 -25.73 6.31 -13.65
CA LYS A 386 -25.44 7.20 -12.53
C LYS A 386 -25.91 6.65 -11.18
N ASN A 387 -26.94 5.79 -11.17
CA ASN A 387 -27.39 5.13 -9.94
C ASN A 387 -26.24 4.44 -9.20
N VAL A 388 -25.26 3.89 -9.92
CA VAL A 388 -24.07 3.23 -9.35
C VAL A 388 -23.31 4.14 -8.37
N PHE A 389 -23.36 5.46 -8.58
CA PHE A 389 -22.59 6.46 -7.86
C PHE A 389 -23.45 7.48 -7.09
N GLU A 390 -24.67 7.73 -7.53
CA GLU A 390 -25.56 8.81 -7.03
C GLU A 390 -26.79 8.28 -6.27
N HIS A 391 -27.17 7.01 -6.46
CA HIS A 391 -28.33 6.44 -5.75
C HIS A 391 -27.88 5.69 -4.50
N ASP A 392 -28.29 6.17 -3.33
CA ASP A 392 -27.73 5.74 -2.05
C ASP A 392 -27.88 4.23 -1.82
N THR A 393 -29.05 3.65 -2.12
CA THR A 393 -29.30 2.20 -2.02
C THR A 393 -28.33 1.40 -2.91
N MET A 394 -28.13 1.82 -4.16
CA MET A 394 -27.24 1.12 -5.09
C MET A 394 -25.79 1.25 -4.67
N VAL A 395 -25.37 2.43 -4.22
CA VAL A 395 -24.01 2.70 -3.70
C VAL A 395 -23.72 1.80 -2.49
N GLN A 396 -24.66 1.72 -1.55
CA GLN A 396 -24.53 0.87 -0.37
C GLN A 396 -24.47 -0.61 -0.74
N TRP A 397 -25.37 -1.09 -1.61
CA TRP A 397 -25.40 -2.48 -2.08
C TRP A 397 -24.11 -2.86 -2.81
N ASN A 398 -23.64 -2.03 -3.74
CA ASN A 398 -22.39 -2.24 -4.49
C ASN A 398 -21.20 -2.40 -3.55
N HIS A 399 -21.09 -1.54 -2.53
CA HIS A 399 -20.01 -1.61 -1.56
C HIS A 399 -20.06 -2.90 -0.72
N ARG A 400 -21.26 -3.32 -0.28
CA ARG A 400 -21.44 -4.60 0.45
C ARG A 400 -21.01 -5.80 -0.40
N VAL A 401 -21.42 -5.85 -1.67
CA VAL A 401 -21.04 -6.92 -2.60
C VAL A 401 -19.54 -6.94 -2.84
N LEU A 402 -18.91 -5.77 -3.06
CA LEU A 402 -17.47 -5.64 -3.23
C LEU A 402 -16.70 -6.08 -1.97
N ALA A 403 -17.18 -5.71 -0.76
CA ALA A 403 -16.58 -6.12 0.50
C ALA A 403 -16.59 -7.64 0.69
N MET A 404 -17.73 -8.30 0.45
CA MET A 404 -17.84 -9.76 0.55
C MET A 404 -17.02 -10.48 -0.53
N THR A 405 -17.01 -9.95 -1.75
CA THR A 405 -16.17 -10.47 -2.84
C THR A 405 -14.67 -10.33 -2.52
N THR A 406 -14.29 -9.24 -1.87
CA THR A 406 -12.91 -9.00 -1.40
C THR A 406 -12.51 -10.03 -0.35
N LEU A 407 -13.35 -10.24 0.68
CA LEU A 407 -13.10 -11.24 1.72
C LEU A 407 -12.97 -12.66 1.13
N ALA A 408 -13.87 -13.03 0.22
CA ALA A 408 -13.82 -14.31 -0.45
C ALA A 408 -12.53 -14.47 -1.28
N SER A 409 -12.13 -13.42 -2.00
CA SER A 409 -10.92 -13.42 -2.83
C SER A 409 -9.64 -13.47 -1.99
N VAL A 410 -9.58 -12.73 -0.88
CA VAL A 410 -8.47 -12.80 0.11
C VAL A 410 -8.38 -14.21 0.70
N THR A 411 -9.51 -14.81 1.06
CA THR A 411 -9.57 -16.18 1.61
C THR A 411 -9.11 -17.22 0.59
N ALA A 412 -9.56 -17.11 -0.66
CA ALA A 412 -9.15 -18.00 -1.75
C ALA A 412 -7.65 -17.86 -2.06
N LEU A 413 -7.14 -16.63 -2.11
CA LEU A 413 -5.72 -16.35 -2.29
C LEU A 413 -4.88 -16.90 -1.13
N TYR A 414 -5.35 -16.73 0.11
CA TYR A 414 -4.73 -17.31 1.29
C TYR A 414 -4.65 -18.84 1.17
N ALA A 415 -5.76 -19.51 0.87
CA ALA A 415 -5.80 -20.96 0.70
C ALA A 415 -4.85 -21.44 -0.43
N ALA A 416 -4.80 -20.72 -1.55
CA ALA A 416 -3.86 -21.00 -2.64
C ALA A 416 -2.40 -20.81 -2.21
N SER A 417 -2.10 -19.79 -1.41
CA SER A 417 -0.75 -19.50 -0.89
C SER A 417 -0.23 -20.62 0.01
N ARG A 418 -1.11 -21.34 0.73
CA ARG A 418 -0.74 -22.48 1.58
C ARG A 418 -0.24 -23.70 0.80
N ARG A 419 -0.50 -23.77 -0.50
CA ARG A 419 -0.09 -24.88 -1.38
C ARG A 419 1.27 -24.65 -2.04
N VAL A 420 1.90 -23.51 -1.79
CA VAL A 420 3.18 -23.12 -2.40
C VAL A 420 4.20 -22.86 -1.29
N PRO A 421 5.47 -23.30 -1.45
CA PRO A 421 6.53 -22.96 -0.50
C PRO A 421 6.81 -21.46 -0.58
N LEU A 422 6.43 -20.72 0.45
CA LEU A 422 6.63 -19.27 0.55
C LEU A 422 7.66 -18.91 1.63
N PRO A 423 8.49 -17.87 1.41
CA PRO A 423 9.35 -17.33 2.45
C PRO A 423 8.56 -16.97 3.73
N PRO A 424 9.15 -17.05 4.93
CA PRO A 424 8.45 -16.75 6.19
C PRO A 424 7.74 -15.40 6.19
N ASN A 425 8.39 -14.36 5.63
CA ASN A 425 7.83 -13.01 5.52
C ASN A 425 6.56 -12.97 4.65
N ALA A 426 6.53 -13.69 3.52
CA ALA A 426 5.36 -13.75 2.66
C ALA A 426 4.19 -14.51 3.32
N ARG A 427 4.49 -15.56 4.10
CA ARG A 427 3.48 -16.28 4.89
C ARG A 427 2.87 -15.39 5.97
N LEU A 428 3.70 -14.61 6.67
CA LEU A 428 3.23 -13.66 7.67
C LEU A 428 2.32 -12.59 7.04
N ALA A 429 2.72 -12.01 5.90
CA ALA A 429 1.92 -11.03 5.18
C ALA A 429 0.56 -11.62 4.73
N ALA A 430 0.53 -12.86 4.23
CA ALA A 430 -0.71 -13.54 3.86
C ALA A 430 -1.64 -13.78 5.07
N ASN A 431 -1.09 -14.23 6.21
CA ASN A 431 -1.84 -14.42 7.44
C ASN A 431 -2.44 -13.10 7.96
N ALA A 432 -1.61 -12.03 7.99
CA ALA A 432 -2.02 -10.72 8.45
C ALA A 432 -3.11 -10.11 7.55
N MET A 433 -2.97 -10.24 6.23
CA MET A 433 -3.97 -9.79 5.27
C MET A 433 -5.32 -10.50 5.48
N LEU A 434 -5.32 -11.83 5.68
CA LEU A 434 -6.54 -12.57 5.98
C LEU A 434 -7.19 -12.09 7.29
N ALA A 435 -6.41 -12.00 8.37
CA ALA A 435 -6.90 -11.56 9.68
C ALA A 435 -7.51 -10.14 9.60
N MET A 436 -6.80 -9.19 8.97
CA MET A 436 -7.28 -7.83 8.82
C MET A 436 -8.51 -7.74 7.91
N SER A 437 -8.64 -8.60 6.90
CA SER A 437 -9.86 -8.63 6.06
C SER A 437 -11.11 -9.01 6.87
N GLY A 438 -10.97 -9.94 7.83
CA GLY A 438 -12.03 -10.25 8.79
C GLY A 438 -12.37 -9.05 9.68
N VAL A 439 -11.36 -8.41 10.28
CA VAL A 439 -11.56 -7.19 11.08
C VAL A 439 -12.26 -6.10 10.27
N GLN A 440 -11.87 -5.90 9.01
CA GLN A 440 -12.42 -4.88 8.14
C GLN A 440 -13.92 -5.10 7.86
N VAL A 441 -14.32 -6.32 7.55
CA VAL A 441 -15.73 -6.67 7.35
C VAL A 441 -16.51 -6.52 8.66
N SER A 442 -15.96 -6.95 9.79
CA SER A 442 -16.60 -6.75 11.10
C SER A 442 -16.80 -5.27 11.43
N LEU A 443 -15.81 -4.42 11.15
CA LEU A 443 -15.93 -2.97 11.32
C LEU A 443 -17.01 -2.38 10.41
N GLY A 444 -17.10 -2.84 9.15
CA GLY A 444 -18.10 -2.37 8.19
C GLY A 444 -19.52 -2.73 8.63
N ILE A 445 -19.73 -4.00 9.00
CA ILE A 445 -21.02 -4.48 9.53
C ILE A 445 -21.36 -3.75 10.84
N SER A 446 -20.40 -3.55 11.74
CA SER A 446 -20.68 -2.84 13.00
C SER A 446 -21.01 -1.36 12.78
N THR A 447 -20.35 -0.71 11.81
CA THR A 447 -20.65 0.67 11.41
C THR A 447 -22.08 0.77 10.91
N LEU A 448 -22.52 -0.21 10.13
CA LEU A 448 -23.87 -0.31 9.60
C LEU A 448 -24.92 -0.51 10.70
N LEU A 449 -24.83 -1.62 11.46
CA LEU A 449 -25.83 -1.98 12.46
C LEU A 449 -26.01 -0.93 13.58
N LEU A 450 -24.98 -0.13 13.83
CA LEU A 450 -24.97 0.89 14.88
C LEU A 450 -25.20 2.31 14.35
N HIS A 451 -25.69 2.45 13.11
CA HIS A 451 -26.04 3.73 12.50
C HIS A 451 -24.86 4.71 12.40
N VAL A 452 -23.76 4.23 11.82
CA VAL A 452 -22.55 4.99 11.43
C VAL A 452 -21.94 5.83 12.57
N PRO A 453 -21.63 5.25 13.75
CA PRO A 453 -21.01 6.02 14.82
C PRO A 453 -19.58 6.41 14.40
N VAL A 454 -19.24 7.69 14.56
CA VAL A 454 -17.98 8.29 14.08
C VAL A 454 -16.73 7.46 14.41
N PRO A 455 -16.55 6.91 15.62
CA PRO A 455 -15.38 6.09 15.91
C PRO A 455 -15.30 4.80 15.08
N LEU A 456 -16.42 4.11 14.83
CA LEU A 456 -16.43 2.88 14.03
C LEU A 456 -16.23 3.18 12.54
N ALA A 457 -16.91 4.21 12.02
CA ALA A 457 -16.73 4.65 10.64
C ALA A 457 -15.27 5.06 10.37
N SER A 458 -14.66 5.82 11.29
CA SER A 458 -13.25 6.21 11.21
C SER A 458 -12.31 5.01 11.32
N ALA A 459 -12.59 4.08 12.25
CA ALA A 459 -11.82 2.85 12.39
C ALA A 459 -11.94 1.96 11.13
N HIS A 460 -13.12 1.87 10.51
CA HIS A 460 -13.34 1.16 9.26
C HIS A 460 -12.54 1.79 8.11
N GLN A 461 -12.49 3.11 8.01
CA GLN A 461 -11.68 3.82 7.03
C GLN A 461 -10.17 3.56 7.23
N MET A 462 -9.68 3.66 8.47
CA MET A 462 -8.28 3.32 8.80
C MET A 462 -7.97 1.84 8.57
N GLY A 463 -8.89 0.94 8.90
CA GLY A 463 -8.76 -0.49 8.65
C GLY A 463 -8.65 -0.80 7.16
N SER A 464 -9.32 -0.02 6.30
CA SER A 464 -9.20 -0.13 4.84
C SER A 464 -7.77 0.18 4.37
N LEU A 465 -7.16 1.26 4.84
CA LEU A 465 -5.75 1.59 4.56
C LEU A 465 -4.80 0.52 5.10
N THR A 466 -5.06 -0.02 6.29
CA THR A 466 -4.26 -1.10 6.86
C THR A 466 -4.35 -2.36 6.00
N LEU A 467 -5.56 -2.77 5.59
CA LEU A 467 -5.75 -3.92 4.70
C LEU A 467 -5.06 -3.71 3.35
N LEU A 468 -5.16 -2.49 2.78
CA LEU A 468 -4.43 -2.12 1.57
C LEU A 468 -2.92 -2.27 1.77
N THR A 469 -2.37 -1.75 2.87
CA THR A 469 -0.95 -1.88 3.23
C THR A 469 -0.50 -3.34 3.31
N LEU A 470 -1.28 -4.19 3.97
CA LEU A 470 -0.98 -5.61 4.11
C LEU A 470 -1.06 -6.35 2.76
N SER A 471 -2.00 -5.97 1.89
CA SER A 471 -2.10 -6.54 0.54
C SER A 471 -0.91 -6.13 -0.34
N LEU A 472 -0.48 -4.86 -0.26
CA LEU A 472 0.72 -4.35 -0.94
C LEU A 472 1.98 -5.02 -0.39
N TRP A 473 2.07 -5.21 0.92
CA TRP A 473 3.17 -5.94 1.54
C TRP A 473 3.23 -7.37 1.03
N PHE A 474 2.11 -8.08 0.99
CA PHE A 474 2.07 -9.44 0.44
C PHE A 474 2.53 -9.47 -1.03
N VAL A 475 1.98 -8.60 -1.89
CA VAL A 475 2.43 -8.47 -3.29
C VAL A 475 3.93 -8.21 -3.37
N HIS A 476 4.44 -7.26 -2.58
CA HIS A 476 5.85 -6.90 -2.55
C HIS A 476 6.75 -8.07 -2.16
N THR A 477 6.35 -8.88 -1.18
CA THR A 477 7.11 -10.07 -0.78
C THR A 477 7.21 -11.14 -1.86
N LEU A 478 6.34 -11.10 -2.89
CA LEU A 478 6.34 -12.05 -4.00
C LEU A 478 7.12 -11.55 -5.23
N LEU A 479 7.58 -10.29 -5.21
CA LEU A 479 8.34 -9.71 -6.31
C LEU A 479 9.77 -10.29 -6.38
N PRO A 480 10.34 -10.41 -7.59
CA PRO A 480 11.73 -10.83 -7.75
C PRO A 480 12.69 -9.89 -7.02
N LEU A 481 13.69 -10.46 -6.35
CA LEU A 481 14.74 -9.70 -5.68
C LEU A 481 15.79 -9.22 -6.69
N PRO A 482 16.34 -8.00 -6.55
CA PRO A 482 17.32 -7.42 -7.48
C PRO A 482 18.74 -8.00 -7.28
N LEU A 483 18.89 -9.32 -7.13
CA LEU A 483 20.18 -9.97 -6.90
C LEU A 483 21.17 -9.76 -8.05
N LYS A 484 20.70 -9.62 -9.30
CA LYS A 484 21.57 -9.32 -10.45
C LYS A 484 22.26 -7.96 -10.34
N VAL A 485 21.63 -6.99 -9.68
CA VAL A 485 22.21 -5.66 -9.46
C VAL A 485 23.27 -5.71 -8.36
N ALA A 486 23.05 -6.52 -7.33
CA ALA A 486 24.03 -6.81 -6.29
C ALA A 486 25.20 -7.67 -6.81
N ALA A 487 24.93 -8.60 -7.72
CA ALA A 487 25.94 -9.44 -8.37
C ALA A 487 26.64 -8.74 -9.53
N SER A 488 26.09 -7.68 -10.12
CA SER A 488 26.80 -6.84 -11.10
C SER A 488 27.68 -5.80 -10.41
N SER A 489 27.27 -5.27 -9.25
CA SER A 489 28.18 -4.46 -8.42
C SER A 489 29.31 -5.32 -7.85
N ALA A 490 29.02 -6.56 -7.44
CA ALA A 490 30.05 -7.52 -6.99
C ALA A 490 30.74 -8.29 -8.14
N GLY A 491 30.21 -8.22 -9.37
CA GLY A 491 30.69 -8.98 -10.53
C GLY A 491 31.47 -8.12 -11.52
N ALA A 492 31.21 -6.81 -11.56
CA ALA A 492 32.13 -5.84 -12.16
C ALA A 492 33.48 -5.89 -11.43
N ALA A 493 33.45 -5.96 -10.09
CA ALA A 493 34.58 -6.27 -9.21
C ALA A 493 35.39 -7.50 -9.67
N ALA A 494 34.72 -8.65 -9.76
CA ALA A 494 35.34 -9.92 -10.08
C ALA A 494 35.71 -10.08 -11.57
N ALA A 495 35.15 -9.25 -12.46
CA ALA A 495 35.51 -9.21 -13.87
C ALA A 495 36.74 -8.31 -14.09
N ALA A 496 36.85 -7.19 -13.36
CA ALA A 496 38.07 -6.39 -13.33
C ALA A 496 39.28 -7.21 -12.85
N ALA A 497 39.10 -8.03 -11.79
CA ALA A 497 40.13 -8.95 -11.26
C ALA A 497 40.47 -10.14 -12.19
N ARG A 498 39.55 -10.58 -13.06
CA ARG A 498 39.84 -11.67 -14.03
C ARG A 498 40.50 -11.18 -15.31
N THR A 499 40.26 -9.93 -15.68
CA THR A 499 40.90 -9.32 -16.85
C THR A 499 42.38 -9.03 -16.57
N THR A 500 42.75 -8.73 -15.32
CA THR A 500 44.14 -8.63 -14.84
C THR A 500 44.84 -10.00 -14.76
N GLY A 501 44.15 -11.04 -14.25
CA GLY A 501 44.69 -12.40 -14.20
C GLY A 501 44.94 -13.06 -15.56
N SER A 502 44.16 -12.72 -16.60
CA SER A 502 44.36 -13.26 -17.96
C SER A 502 45.61 -12.67 -18.65
N VAL A 503 45.94 -11.41 -18.39
CA VAL A 503 47.17 -10.78 -18.91
C VAL A 503 48.43 -11.38 -18.25
N ALA A 504 48.33 -11.82 -16.99
CA ALA A 504 49.41 -12.54 -16.29
C ALA A 504 49.67 -13.95 -16.83
N SER A 505 48.63 -14.66 -17.30
CA SER A 505 48.76 -16.02 -17.86
C SER A 505 49.39 -16.04 -19.27
N VAL A 506 49.09 -15.04 -20.11
CA VAL A 506 49.72 -14.89 -21.44
C VAL A 506 51.21 -14.54 -21.33
N ALA A 507 51.61 -13.80 -20.28
CA ALA A 507 53.02 -13.51 -20.00
C ALA A 507 53.81 -14.73 -19.50
N ALA A 508 53.16 -15.68 -18.80
CA ALA A 508 53.81 -16.89 -18.28
C ALA A 508 54.13 -17.93 -19.38
N ILE A 509 53.31 -18.02 -20.43
CA ILE A 509 53.53 -18.95 -21.55
C ILE A 509 54.67 -18.47 -22.48
N ALA A 510 54.88 -17.15 -22.60
CA ALA A 510 55.98 -16.58 -23.38
C ALA A 510 57.36 -16.76 -22.72
N ALA A 511 57.42 -16.90 -21.38
CA ALA A 511 58.67 -17.06 -20.62
C ALA A 511 59.22 -18.51 -20.61
N ALA A 512 58.40 -19.51 -20.91
CA ALA A 512 58.82 -20.92 -20.91
C ALA A 512 59.54 -21.37 -22.21
N ALA A 513 59.54 -20.54 -23.26
CA ALA A 513 60.13 -20.86 -24.56
C ALA A 513 61.59 -20.38 -24.74
N THR A 514 62.22 -19.76 -23.72
CA THR A 514 63.52 -19.07 -23.86
C THR A 514 64.68 -19.65 -23.04
N THR A 515 64.54 -20.83 -22.43
CA THR A 515 65.64 -21.45 -21.69
C THR A 515 65.94 -22.86 -22.19
N ALA A 516 66.68 -22.96 -23.29
CA ALA A 516 67.48 -24.12 -23.64
C ALA A 516 68.96 -23.68 -23.59
N PRO A 517 69.80 -24.25 -22.70
CA PRO A 517 71.23 -23.92 -22.68
C PRO A 517 71.97 -24.79 -23.69
N THR A 518 72.76 -24.12 -24.53
CA THR A 518 73.83 -24.67 -25.34
C THR A 518 75.10 -24.67 -24.50
N THR A 519 75.73 -25.83 -24.32
CA THR A 519 77.09 -25.93 -23.77
C THR A 519 77.95 -26.74 -24.72
N CYS A 520 78.97 -26.09 -25.28
CA CYS A 520 80.12 -26.72 -25.94
C CYS A 520 81.24 -26.88 -24.91
N GLY A 521 81.93 -28.01 -24.95
CA GLY A 521 83.16 -28.29 -24.22
C GLY A 521 83.76 -29.59 -24.75
N ASP A 522 84.99 -29.48 -25.23
CA ASP A 522 85.77 -30.43 -26.04
C ASP A 522 86.49 -31.49 -25.20
N ASP A 523 87.13 -32.43 -25.91
CA ASP A 523 88.18 -33.38 -25.51
C ASP A 523 87.81 -34.76 -24.90
N GLY A 524 88.09 -35.81 -25.69
CA GLY A 524 89.15 -36.77 -25.31
C GLY A 524 88.74 -38.15 -24.80
N ASP A 525 88.84 -39.13 -25.70
CA ASP A 525 89.32 -40.52 -25.55
C ASP A 525 88.68 -41.55 -24.59
N ASP A 526 88.57 -42.74 -25.19
CA ASP A 526 88.77 -44.09 -24.63
C ASP A 526 87.64 -44.83 -23.87
N GLN A 527 87.28 -45.95 -24.51
CA GLN A 527 87.19 -47.32 -23.99
C GLN A 527 85.94 -47.84 -23.28
N ASP A 528 85.36 -48.82 -23.99
CA ASP A 528 85.09 -50.20 -23.55
C ASP A 528 84.03 -50.51 -22.48
N ASP A 529 83.24 -51.52 -22.88
CA ASP A 529 82.70 -52.63 -22.12
C ASP A 529 81.49 -52.47 -21.18
N ASP A 530 80.45 -53.22 -21.60
CA ASP A 530 79.75 -54.25 -20.84
C ASP A 530 78.70 -53.90 -19.78
N ASP A 531 77.60 -54.63 -19.96
CA ASP A 531 76.88 -55.42 -18.97
C ASP A 531 75.69 -54.85 -18.16
N LEU A 532 74.55 -55.43 -18.51
CA LEU A 532 73.67 -56.24 -17.64
C LEU A 532 72.62 -55.54 -16.74
N ASP A 533 71.38 -55.91 -17.10
CA ASP A 533 70.40 -56.60 -16.27
C ASP A 533 69.50 -55.84 -15.28
N ASP A 534 68.21 -56.13 -15.51
CA ASP A 534 67.19 -56.55 -14.55
C ASP A 534 67.03 -55.79 -13.24
N ALA A 535 65.83 -55.23 -13.06
CA ALA A 535 64.79 -55.97 -12.33
C ALA A 535 63.49 -55.17 -12.31
N GLY A 536 62.43 -55.79 -12.84
CA GLY A 536 61.08 -55.44 -12.45
C GLY A 536 60.79 -55.92 -11.03
N CYS A 537 59.81 -55.30 -10.37
CA CYS A 537 58.68 -56.03 -9.80
C CYS A 537 57.60 -55.06 -9.30
N SER A 538 56.40 -55.30 -9.84
CA SER A 538 55.07 -55.22 -9.21
C SER A 538 54.46 -53.87 -8.87
#